data_AF-A0A7W6TR01-F1
#
_entry.id   AF-A0A7W6TR01-F1
#
_cell.length_a   1.000
_cell.length_b   1.000
_cell.length_c   1.000
_cell.angle_alpha   90.00
_cell.angle_beta   90.00
_cell.angle_gamma   90.00
#
_symmetry.space_group_name_H-M   'P 1'
#
loop_
_entity.id
_entity.type
_entity.pdbx_description
1 polymer ?
#
loop_
_entity_poly.entity_id
_entity_poly.type
_entity_poly.pdbx_seq_one_letter_code
_entity_poly.pdbx_strand_id
1 'polypeptide(L)'
;MRRISLLNALMLAFALLATAPASAEIRIIQSPGGQVGPFLDLFEKVRESGERVVIDGPCLSACTLVLSIVPGERICVTKRAVLGFHAARSVDRRGRFYAEPEASVAVLAAYPGPVRDWISRRGGLTSRLLLLKGRDLAAIYPRCR
;
A
#
# COMPACT_ATOMS: atom_id res chain seq x y z
N MET A 1 21.41 -42.71 56.92
CA MET A 1 20.24 -41.83 56.76
C MET A 1 20.62 -40.39 57.06
N ARG A 2 20.82 -39.57 56.02
CA ARG A 2 20.77 -38.09 56.09
C ARG A 2 20.13 -37.59 54.79
N ARG A 3 19.20 -36.68 54.97
CA ARG A 3 18.18 -36.21 54.04
C ARG A 3 18.63 -34.88 53.41
N ILE A 4 18.12 -34.62 52.19
CA ILE A 4 17.84 -33.27 51.61
C ILE A 4 19.11 -32.56 51.06
N SER A 5 19.19 -31.99 49.85
CA SER A 5 18.20 -31.43 48.94
C SER A 5 18.60 -31.63 47.47
N LEU A 6 17.59 -31.88 46.64
CA LEU A 6 17.59 -31.71 45.19
C LEU A 6 17.96 -30.25 44.83
N LEU A 7 19.23 -29.99 44.55
CA LEU A 7 19.69 -28.67 44.12
C LEU A 7 20.63 -28.85 42.92
N ASN A 8 20.04 -29.14 41.75
CA ASN A 8 20.67 -28.90 40.44
C ASN A 8 19.63 -28.96 39.30
N ALA A 9 18.40 -28.55 39.59
CA ALA A 9 17.33 -28.44 38.59
C ALA A 9 16.77 -27.02 38.61
N LEU A 10 17.62 -26.00 38.40
CA LEU A 10 17.15 -24.64 38.17
C LEU A 10 18.13 -23.85 37.27
N MET A 11 18.46 -24.45 36.12
CA MET A 11 19.06 -23.74 34.98
C MET A 11 18.26 -24.05 33.71
N LEU A 12 16.93 -24.16 33.81
CA LEU A 12 16.05 -23.80 32.69
C LEU A 12 15.67 -22.33 32.89
N ALA A 13 16.65 -21.45 32.71
CA ALA A 13 16.37 -20.03 32.52
C ALA A 13 15.62 -19.91 31.19
N PHE A 14 14.30 -19.90 31.30
CA PHE A 14 13.28 -19.26 30.47
C PHE A 14 13.85 -18.34 29.36
N ALA A 15 14.46 -18.92 28.34
CA ALA A 15 14.64 -18.26 27.06
C ALA A 15 13.31 -18.38 26.30
N LEU A 16 12.24 -17.83 26.87
CA LEU A 16 11.11 -17.36 26.08
C LEU A 16 11.65 -16.18 25.26
N LEU A 17 12.31 -16.48 24.15
CA LEU A 17 12.36 -15.52 23.07
C LEU A 17 10.90 -15.22 22.75
N ALA A 18 10.42 -14.05 23.19
CA ALA A 18 9.27 -13.42 22.59
C ALA A 18 9.66 -13.14 21.14
N THR A 19 9.46 -14.13 20.27
CA THR A 19 9.43 -13.90 18.84
C THR A 19 8.22 -13.01 18.62
N ALA A 20 8.44 -11.70 18.60
CA ALA A 20 7.45 -10.78 18.08
C ALA A 20 7.02 -11.36 16.73
N PRO A 21 5.73 -11.57 16.47
CA PRO A 21 5.31 -12.08 15.18
C PRO A 21 5.90 -11.12 14.14
N ALA A 22 6.81 -11.62 13.31
CA ALA A 22 7.30 -10.88 12.16
C ALA A 22 6.07 -10.68 11.28
N SER A 23 5.42 -9.52 11.42
CA SER A 23 4.25 -9.23 10.62
C SER A 23 4.73 -9.10 9.19
N ALA A 24 4.36 -10.06 8.37
CA ALA A 24 4.66 -10.02 6.95
C ALA A 24 4.09 -8.72 6.36
N GLU A 25 4.94 -8.06 5.56
CA GLU A 25 4.61 -6.82 4.88
C GLU A 25 5.01 -6.92 3.42
N ILE A 26 4.16 -6.34 2.57
CA ILE A 26 4.44 -6.14 1.17
C ILE A 26 4.92 -4.71 0.98
N ARG A 27 6.13 -4.55 0.47
CA ARG A 27 6.76 -3.25 0.30
C ARG A 27 6.78 -2.84 -1.17
N ILE A 28 6.07 -1.75 -1.48
CA ILE A 28 6.09 -1.12 -2.79
C ILE A 28 7.24 -0.12 -2.83
N ILE A 29 8.36 -0.53 -3.42
CA ILE A 29 9.58 0.31 -3.52
C ILE A 29 9.47 1.25 -4.71
N GLN A 30 9.01 0.76 -5.86
CA GLN A 30 8.79 1.56 -7.05
C GLN A 30 7.85 0.84 -8.01
N SER A 31 6.85 1.55 -8.54
CA SER A 31 6.01 1.05 -9.62
C SER A 31 5.50 2.22 -10.47
N PRO A 32 5.78 2.23 -11.79
CA PRO A 32 5.20 3.22 -12.70
C PRO A 32 3.72 2.93 -13.02
N GLY A 33 3.17 1.81 -12.53
CA GLY A 33 1.86 1.29 -12.91
C GLY A 33 1.94 0.43 -14.16
N GLY A 34 0.83 0.34 -14.90
CA GLY A 34 0.71 -0.54 -16.05
C GLY A 34 -0.75 -0.83 -16.38
N GLN A 35 -1.00 -2.03 -16.92
CA GLN A 35 -2.37 -2.49 -17.19
C GLN A 35 -3.15 -2.66 -15.88
N VAL A 36 -4.40 -2.21 -15.86
CA VAL A 36 -5.24 -2.23 -14.65
C VAL A 36 -5.50 -3.65 -14.14
N GLY A 37 -5.90 -4.58 -15.02
CA GLY A 37 -6.28 -5.95 -14.64
C GLY A 37 -5.26 -6.67 -13.75
N PRO A 38 -3.97 -6.77 -14.15
CA PRO A 38 -2.93 -7.38 -13.31
C PRO A 38 -2.76 -6.74 -11.93
N PHE A 39 -2.98 -5.42 -11.79
CA PHE A 39 -2.92 -4.75 -10.49
C PHE A 39 -4.15 -5.03 -9.63
N LEU A 40 -5.33 -5.18 -10.22
CA LEU A 40 -6.53 -5.64 -9.51
C LEU A 40 -6.27 -7.05 -8.92
N ASP A 41 -5.84 -7.99 -9.76
CA ASP A 41 -5.56 -9.37 -9.34
C ASP A 41 -4.47 -9.43 -8.25
N LEU A 42 -3.42 -8.62 -8.40
CA LEU A 42 -2.35 -8.53 -7.42
C LEU A 42 -2.88 -8.02 -6.08
N PHE A 43 -3.56 -6.88 -6.07
CA PHE A 43 -3.96 -6.26 -4.81
C PHE A 43 -5.13 -6.97 -4.14
N GLU A 44 -5.94 -7.73 -4.87
CA GLU A 44 -6.90 -8.67 -4.28
C GLU A 44 -6.18 -9.77 -3.49
N LYS A 45 -5.12 -10.36 -4.05
CA LYS A 45 -4.29 -11.34 -3.32
C LYS A 45 -3.61 -10.72 -2.10
N VAL A 46 -3.13 -9.48 -2.19
CA VAL A 46 -2.57 -8.73 -1.04
C VAL A 46 -3.65 -8.44 0.01
N ARG A 47 -4.88 -8.12 -0.42
CA ARG A 47 -6.01 -7.93 0.47
C ARG A 47 -6.30 -9.23 1.22
N GLU A 48 -6.37 -10.35 0.51
CA GLU A 48 -6.66 -11.68 1.06
C GLU A 48 -5.57 -12.22 1.98
N SER A 49 -4.29 -11.93 1.72
CA SER A 49 -3.19 -12.41 2.58
C SER A 49 -3.20 -11.79 3.98
N GLY A 50 -3.91 -10.68 4.18
CA GLY A 50 -3.94 -9.97 5.46
C GLY A 50 -2.67 -9.18 5.78
N GLU A 51 -1.65 -9.24 4.92
CA GLU A 51 -0.38 -8.52 5.10
C GLU A 51 -0.59 -7.00 5.08
N ARG A 52 0.32 -6.28 5.75
CA ARG A 52 0.37 -4.82 5.63
C ARG A 52 1.07 -4.41 4.34
N VAL A 53 0.69 -3.25 3.82
CA VAL A 53 1.35 -2.63 2.68
C VAL A 53 2.16 -1.43 3.13
N VAL A 54 3.46 -1.45 2.82
CA VAL A 54 4.38 -0.33 3.01
C VAL A 54 4.64 0.32 1.66
N ILE A 55 4.18 1.55 1.48
CA ILE A 55 4.52 2.34 0.28
C ILE A 55 5.81 3.11 0.58
N ASP A 56 6.89 2.73 -0.10
CA ASP A 56 8.25 3.18 0.20
C ASP A 56 8.97 3.82 -0.99
N GLY A 57 8.19 4.37 -1.91
CA GLY A 57 8.67 5.07 -3.09
C GLY A 57 7.53 5.41 -4.04
N PRO A 58 7.83 5.67 -5.33
CA PRO A 58 6.81 5.98 -6.32
C PRO A 58 5.84 4.81 -6.56
N CYS A 59 4.56 5.08 -6.45
CA CYS A 59 3.47 4.19 -6.84
C CYS A 59 2.51 4.99 -7.71
N LEU A 60 2.62 4.81 -9.02
CA LEU A 60 1.94 5.65 -10.02
C LEU A 60 0.87 4.85 -10.76
N SER A 61 -0.12 5.56 -11.31
CA SER A 61 -1.12 5.00 -12.23
C SER A 61 -1.80 3.78 -11.61
N ALA A 62 -1.89 2.65 -12.32
CA ALA A 62 -2.54 1.43 -11.79
C ALA A 62 -1.99 0.93 -10.44
N CYS A 63 -0.76 1.28 -10.05
CA CYS A 63 -0.24 0.94 -8.72
C CYS A 63 -1.10 1.55 -7.59
N THR A 64 -1.66 2.75 -7.79
CA THR A 64 -2.44 3.42 -6.74
C THR A 64 -3.78 2.73 -6.47
N LEU A 65 -4.20 1.74 -7.26
CA LEU A 65 -5.38 0.92 -6.98
C LEU A 65 -5.24 0.14 -5.66
N VAL A 66 -4.02 -0.03 -5.14
CA VAL A 66 -3.79 -0.55 -3.78
C VAL A 66 -4.60 0.21 -2.73
N LEU A 67 -4.81 1.51 -2.93
CA LEU A 67 -5.53 2.38 -2.00
C LEU A 67 -7.04 2.11 -1.98
N SER A 68 -7.58 1.54 -3.06
CA SER A 68 -8.99 1.18 -3.20
C SER A 68 -9.28 -0.26 -2.76
N ILE A 69 -8.27 -1.13 -2.85
CA ILE A 69 -8.44 -2.58 -2.65
C ILE A 69 -7.98 -3.00 -1.26
N VAL A 70 -6.82 -2.52 -0.81
CA VAL A 70 -6.29 -2.86 0.52
C VAL A 70 -6.89 -1.91 1.57
N PRO A 71 -7.43 -2.41 2.69
CA PRO A 71 -7.94 -1.59 3.78
C PRO A 71 -6.90 -0.58 4.27
N GLY A 72 -7.31 0.69 4.38
CA GLY A 72 -6.39 1.80 4.64
C GLY A 72 -5.62 1.68 5.95
N GLU A 73 -6.18 1.03 6.97
CA GLU A 73 -5.52 0.73 8.24
C GLU A 73 -4.34 -0.24 8.11
N ARG A 74 -4.27 -0.99 7.01
CA ARG A 74 -3.13 -1.86 6.67
C ARG A 74 -2.10 -1.17 5.78
N ILE A 75 -2.35 0.06 5.35
CA ILE A 75 -1.42 0.83 4.51
C ILE A 75 -0.70 1.86 5.36
N CYS A 76 0.64 1.86 5.29
CA CYS A 76 1.45 2.95 5.81
C CYS A 76 2.42 3.46 4.73
N VAL A 77 2.88 4.69 4.91
CA VAL A 77 3.76 5.37 3.94
C VAL A 77 5.08 5.75 4.58
N THR A 78 6.17 5.68 3.81
CA THR A 78 7.46 6.23 4.23
C THR A 78 7.66 7.65 3.69
N LYS A 79 8.74 8.31 4.11
CA LYS A 79 9.18 9.61 3.59
C LYS A 79 9.54 9.60 2.10
N ARG A 80 9.75 8.42 1.49
CA ARG A 80 10.00 8.26 0.05
C ARG A 80 8.73 8.12 -0.78
N ALA A 81 7.59 7.85 -0.14
CA ALA A 81 6.35 7.57 -0.83
C ALA A 81 5.88 8.73 -1.72
N VAL A 82 5.51 8.41 -2.95
CA VAL A 82 4.88 9.33 -3.90
C VAL A 82 3.75 8.58 -4.59
N LEU A 83 2.51 9.08 -4.46
CA LEU A 83 1.35 8.53 -5.16
C LEU A 83 1.06 9.36 -6.41
N GLY A 84 0.96 8.71 -7.57
CA GLY A 84 0.76 9.36 -8.86
C GLY A 84 -0.59 9.05 -9.47
N PHE A 85 -1.41 10.08 -9.67
CA PHE A 85 -2.76 9.94 -10.21
C PHE A 85 -2.91 10.65 -11.56
N HIS A 86 -3.60 10.02 -12.50
CA HIS A 86 -3.99 10.61 -13.77
C HIS A 86 -5.26 9.92 -14.30
N ALA A 87 -5.88 10.47 -15.35
CA ALA A 87 -7.04 9.90 -16.03
C ALA A 87 -6.73 8.52 -16.62
N ALA A 88 -7.67 7.59 -16.54
CA ALA A 88 -7.56 6.29 -17.16
C ALA A 88 -7.36 6.45 -18.68
N ARG A 89 -6.53 5.56 -19.23
CA ARG A 89 -6.19 5.53 -20.64
C ARG A 89 -5.90 4.10 -21.09
N SER A 90 -6.28 3.76 -22.31
CA SER A 90 -5.89 2.51 -22.97
C SER A 90 -4.70 2.73 -23.90
N VAL A 91 -4.04 1.64 -24.26
CA VAL A 91 -2.91 1.61 -25.20
C VAL A 91 -3.21 0.59 -26.29
N ASP A 92 -3.18 1.01 -27.55
CA ASP A 92 -3.31 0.07 -28.67
C ASP A 92 -2.00 -0.70 -28.94
N ARG A 93 -2.06 -1.69 -29.84
CA ARG A 93 -0.89 -2.49 -30.24
C ARG A 93 0.26 -1.66 -30.85
N ARG A 94 0.01 -0.41 -31.25
CA ARG A 94 0.99 0.53 -31.81
C ARG A 94 1.53 1.50 -30.75
N GLY A 95 1.15 1.34 -29.48
CA GLY A 95 1.59 2.20 -28.39
C GLY A 95 0.85 3.53 -28.27
N ARG A 96 -0.25 3.74 -29.01
CA ARG A 96 -1.02 4.99 -28.95
C ARG A 96 -1.96 4.97 -27.76
N PHE A 97 -1.97 6.08 -27.02
CA PHE A 97 -2.84 6.26 -25.86
C PHE A 97 -4.20 6.83 -26.27
N TYR A 98 -5.27 6.29 -25.68
CA TYR A 98 -6.64 6.81 -25.82
C TYR A 98 -7.21 7.09 -24.44
N ALA A 99 -7.93 8.19 -24.30
CA ALA A 99 -8.58 8.54 -23.03
C ALA A 99 -9.74 7.57 -22.75
N GLU A 100 -9.93 7.24 -21.47
CA GLU A 100 -11.03 6.40 -20.99
C GLU A 100 -11.84 7.18 -19.93
N PRO A 101 -12.77 8.06 -20.34
CA PRO A 101 -13.48 8.95 -19.41
C PRO A 101 -14.32 8.21 -18.37
N GLU A 102 -15.07 7.20 -18.79
CA GLU A 102 -15.94 6.41 -17.93
C GLU A 102 -15.10 5.64 -16.89
N ALA A 103 -13.99 5.05 -17.33
CA ALA A 103 -13.04 4.39 -16.43
C ALA A 103 -12.38 5.39 -15.47
N SER A 104 -12.11 6.63 -15.92
CA SER A 104 -11.56 7.68 -15.06
C SER A 104 -12.53 8.06 -13.94
N VAL A 105 -13.83 8.16 -14.25
CA VAL A 105 -14.88 8.40 -13.25
C VAL A 105 -14.96 7.24 -12.27
N ALA A 106 -14.96 6.00 -12.77
CA ALA A 106 -15.02 4.80 -11.92
C ALA A 106 -13.81 4.69 -10.98
N VAL A 107 -12.59 4.90 -11.50
CA VAL A 107 -11.35 4.88 -10.70
C VAL A 107 -11.38 6.00 -9.65
N LEU A 108 -11.79 7.22 -10.02
CA LEU A 108 -11.91 8.30 -9.05
C LEU A 108 -12.90 7.93 -7.94
N ALA A 109 -14.07 7.40 -8.28
CA ALA A 109 -15.09 7.01 -7.32
C ALA A 109 -14.63 5.91 -6.36
N ALA A 110 -13.74 5.01 -6.82
CA ALA A 110 -13.20 3.91 -6.03
C ALA A 110 -12.13 4.33 -5.02
N TYR A 111 -11.50 5.51 -5.15
CA TYR A 111 -10.49 5.94 -4.18
C TYR A 111 -11.09 6.28 -2.81
N PRO A 112 -10.33 6.13 -1.71
CA PRO A 112 -10.77 6.58 -0.40
C PRO A 112 -11.13 8.08 -0.39
N GLY A 113 -12.12 8.47 0.43
CA GLY A 113 -12.63 9.84 0.51
C GLY A 113 -11.54 10.93 0.57
N PRO A 114 -10.56 10.85 1.48
CA PRO A 114 -9.49 11.86 1.56
C PRO A 114 -8.65 11.98 0.28
N VAL A 115 -8.41 10.87 -0.42
CA VAL A 115 -7.68 10.85 -1.70
C VAL A 115 -8.54 11.46 -2.80
N ARG A 116 -9.81 11.07 -2.89
CA ARG A 116 -10.79 11.68 -3.82
C ARG A 116 -10.88 13.18 -3.66
N ASP A 117 -10.98 13.65 -2.43
CA ASP A 117 -11.10 15.07 -2.13
C ASP A 117 -9.81 15.82 -2.48
N TRP A 118 -8.64 15.22 -2.22
CA TRP A 118 -7.35 15.79 -2.59
C TRP A 118 -7.20 15.93 -4.12
N ILE A 119 -7.63 14.92 -4.88
CA ILE A 119 -7.64 14.91 -6.35
C ILE A 119 -8.64 15.94 -6.89
N SER A 120 -9.86 15.95 -6.37
CA SER A 120 -10.94 16.82 -6.86
C SER A 120 -10.62 18.30 -6.66
N ARG A 121 -10.01 18.68 -5.53
CA ARG A 121 -9.51 20.04 -5.28
C ARG A 121 -8.41 20.49 -6.26
N ARG A 122 -7.82 19.56 -7.01
CA ARG A 122 -6.76 19.81 -8.00
C ARG A 122 -7.24 19.67 -9.45
N GLY A 123 -8.56 19.71 -9.66
CA GLY A 123 -9.18 19.65 -10.99
C GLY A 123 -9.50 18.24 -11.47
N GLY A 124 -9.45 17.23 -10.59
CA GLY A 124 -9.83 15.86 -10.93
C GLY A 124 -8.75 15.07 -11.66
N LEU A 125 -9.11 13.88 -12.14
CA LEU A 125 -8.22 13.06 -12.96
C LEU A 125 -8.19 13.61 -14.39
N THR A 126 -7.01 14.01 -14.83
CA THR A 126 -6.75 14.52 -16.20
C THR A 126 -5.55 13.82 -16.81
N SER A 127 -5.16 14.17 -18.04
CA SER A 127 -3.91 13.67 -18.64
C SER A 127 -2.66 14.10 -17.88
N ARG A 128 -2.75 15.15 -17.04
CA ARG A 128 -1.66 15.60 -16.18
C ARG A 128 -1.51 14.66 -14.98
N LEU A 129 -0.27 14.27 -14.72
CA LEU A 129 0.09 13.51 -13.53
C LEU A 129 0.04 14.40 -12.28
N LEU A 130 -0.82 14.03 -11.32
CA LEU A 130 -0.88 14.61 -9.98
C LEU A 130 -0.02 13.76 -9.03
N LEU A 131 0.82 14.42 -8.23
CA LEU A 131 1.72 13.75 -7.29
C LEU A 131 1.37 14.14 -5.85
N LEU A 132 0.90 13.16 -5.07
CA LEU A 132 0.64 13.28 -3.64
C LEU A 132 1.84 12.73 -2.86
N LYS A 133 2.48 13.58 -2.05
CA LYS A 133 3.70 13.24 -1.31
C LYS A 133 3.89 14.14 -0.09
N GLY A 134 4.87 13.83 0.75
CA GLY A 134 5.29 14.69 1.85
C GLY A 134 4.17 14.92 2.88
N ARG A 135 3.92 16.20 3.23
CA ARG A 135 2.93 16.57 4.25
C ARG A 135 1.51 16.21 3.85
N ASP A 136 1.13 16.46 2.59
CA ASP A 136 -0.20 16.12 2.08
C ASP A 136 -0.49 14.62 2.20
N LEU A 137 0.50 13.79 1.85
CA LEU A 137 0.36 12.33 1.96
C LEU A 137 0.29 11.87 3.42
N ALA A 138 1.14 12.43 4.27
CA ALA A 138 1.18 12.11 5.70
C ALA A 138 -0.07 12.61 6.46
N ALA A 139 -0.88 13.49 5.87
CA ALA A 139 -2.17 13.89 6.41
C ALA A 139 -3.29 12.86 6.12
N ILE A 140 -3.07 11.94 5.18
CA ILE A 140 -4.06 10.95 4.75
C ILE A 140 -3.70 9.55 5.26
N TYR A 141 -2.43 9.15 5.16
CA TYR A 141 -1.96 7.84 5.58
C TYR A 141 -0.96 7.94 6.73
N PRO A 142 -0.99 7.00 7.69
CA PRO A 142 -0.03 6.97 8.78
C PRO A 142 1.37 6.68 8.25
N ARG A 143 2.38 7.23 8.93
CA ARG A 143 3.77 6.84 8.69
C ARG A 143 4.01 5.43 9.20
N CYS A 144 4.81 4.66 8.45
CA CYS A 144 5.29 3.38 8.94
C CYS A 144 6.14 3.58 10.20
N ARG A 145 5.97 2.67 11.17
CA ARG A 145 6.70 2.64 12.44
C ARG A 145 7.94 1.76 12.32
#